data_AF-A0A927BSF4-F1
#
_entry.id   AF-A0A927BSF4-F1
#
_cell.length_a   1.000
_cell.length_b   1.000
_cell.length_c   1.000
_cell.angle_alpha   90.00
_cell.angle_beta   90.00
_cell.angle_gamma   90.00
#
_symmetry.space_group_name_H-M   'P 1'
#
loop_
_entity.id
_entity.type
_entity.pdbx_description
1 polymer ?
#
loop_
_entity_poly.entity_id
_entity_poly.type
_entity_poly.pdbx_seq_one_letter_code
_entity_poly.pdbx_strand_id
1 'polypeptide(L)' 'MRQSSKEDRPDKPDGVDKVQNGSMVQNEQDMKRLGNEMDAMKTNKELEEDGLVPDPKQE' A
#
# COMPACT_ATOMS: atom_id res chain seq x y z
N MET A 1 6.22 0.81 26.91
CA MET A 1 5.26 1.01 25.81
C MET A 1 5.99 1.64 24.64
N ARG A 2 5.99 1.02 23.45
CA ARG A 2 6.58 1.64 22.25
C ARG A 2 5.63 2.75 21.81
N GLN A 3 6.11 3.98 21.85
CA GLN A 3 5.45 5.13 21.24
C GLN A 3 5.57 4.95 19.73
N SER A 4 4.53 4.46 19.07
CA SER A 4 4.44 4.48 17.62
C SER A 4 4.35 5.95 17.20
N SER A 5 5.36 6.40 16.47
CA SER A 5 5.53 7.76 15.98
C SER A 5 4.28 8.21 15.23
N LYS A 6 3.93 9.50 15.40
CA LYS A 6 2.77 10.16 14.80
C LYS A 6 2.77 10.19 13.27
N GLU A 7 3.82 9.68 12.62
CA GLU A 7 4.15 9.82 11.20
C GLU A 7 3.67 8.66 10.32
N ASP A 8 3.37 7.49 10.90
CA ASP A 8 2.92 6.29 10.14
C ASP A 8 1.39 6.16 10.04
N ARG A 9 0.64 7.12 10.59
CA ARG A 9 -0.82 7.07 10.48
C ARG A 9 -1.21 7.57 9.10
N PRO A 10 -2.05 6.85 8.33
CA PRO A 10 -2.61 7.40 7.11
C PRO A 10 -3.21 8.77 7.45
N ASP A 11 -2.99 9.75 6.57
CA ASP A 11 -3.62 11.05 6.68
C ASP A 11 -5.10 10.84 7.00
N LYS A 12 -5.60 11.60 7.98
CA LYS A 12 -7.00 11.49 8.38
C LYS A 12 -7.85 11.51 7.11
N PRO A 13 -8.71 10.50 6.88
CA PRO A 13 -9.48 10.43 5.66
C PRO A 13 -10.24 11.75 5.52
N ASP A 14 -10.14 12.32 4.33
CA ASP A 14 -10.92 13.49 3.99
C ASP A 14 -12.40 13.19 4.22
N GLY A 15 -13.18 14.21 4.59
CA GLY A 15 -14.62 14.03 4.79
C GLY A 15 -15.27 13.43 3.54
N VAL A 16 -16.36 12.69 3.72
CA VAL A 16 -17.07 11.98 2.63
C VAL A 16 -17.36 12.87 1.42
N ASP A 17 -17.55 14.17 1.65
CA ASP A 17 -17.83 15.18 0.62
C ASP A 17 -16.66 15.47 -0.33
N LYS A 18 -15.43 15.06 0.05
CA LYS A 18 -14.21 15.25 -0.75
C LYS A 18 -13.72 13.96 -1.40
N VAL A 19 -14.38 12.84 -1.14
CA VAL A 19 -14.00 11.55 -1.71
C VAL A 19 -14.24 11.59 -3.22
N GLN A 20 -13.18 11.31 -3.98
CA GLN A 20 -13.25 11.27 -5.44
C GLN A 20 -13.39 9.82 -5.89
N ASN A 21 -14.60 9.44 -6.32
CA ASN A 21 -14.83 8.13 -6.94
C ASN A 21 -13.97 8.00 -8.20
N GLY A 22 -13.07 7.01 -8.22
CA GLY A 22 -12.10 6.80 -9.30
C GLY A 22 -10.64 7.06 -8.91
N SER A 23 -10.39 7.65 -7.74
CA SER A 23 -9.06 7.67 -7.12
C SER A 23 -8.98 6.62 -6.01
N MET A 24 -7.94 5.79 -6.05
CA MET A 24 -7.63 4.85 -4.97
C MET A 24 -6.85 5.49 -3.82
N VAL A 25 -6.37 6.73 -4.02
CA VAL A 25 -5.55 7.49 -3.05
C VAL A 25 -6.22 8.79 -2.67
N GLN A 26 -5.95 9.26 -1.45
CA GLN A 26 -6.53 10.51 -0.94
C GLN A 26 -5.75 11.74 -1.39
N ASN A 27 -4.42 11.62 -1.53
CA ASN A 27 -3.52 12.71 -1.88
C ASN A 27 -2.21 12.21 -2.53
N GLU A 28 -1.32 13.15 -2.90
CA GLU A 28 -0.04 12.84 -3.55
C GLU A 28 0.95 12.10 -2.64
N GLN A 29 0.95 12.40 -1.34
CA GLN A 29 1.83 11.72 -0.39
C GLN A 29 1.46 10.25 -0.27
N ASP A 30 0.16 9.95 -0.23
CA ASP A 30 -0.37 8.58 -0.23
C ASP A 30 0.00 7.83 -1.51
N MET A 31 -0.08 8.48 -2.67
CA MET A 31 0.39 7.92 -3.94
C MET A 31 1.87 7.53 -3.90
N LYS A 32 2.75 8.42 -3.40
CA LYS A 32 4.20 8.15 -3.32
C LYS A 32 4.50 7.00 -2.37
N ARG A 33 3.82 6.98 -1.21
CA ARG A 33 3.97 5.90 -0.23
C ARG A 33 3.56 4.55 -0.85
N LEU A 34 2.38 4.49 -1.45
CA LEU A 34 1.88 3.28 -2.08
C LEU A 34 2.85 2.79 -3.18
N GLY A 35 3.38 3.69 -4.00
CA GLY A 35 4.40 3.35 -5.01
C GLY A 35 5.63 2.67 -4.39
N ASN A 36 6.20 3.25 -3.33
CA ASN A 36 7.34 2.66 -2.63
C ASN A 36 7.01 1.30 -1.99
N GLU A 37 5.80 1.16 -1.44
CA GLU A 37 5.33 -0.11 -0.88
C GLU A 37 5.21 -1.18 -1.98
N MET A 38 4.70 -0.82 -3.16
CA MET A 38 4.61 -1.72 -4.31
C MET A 38 5.99 -2.12 -4.85
N ASP A 39 6.93 -1.18 -4.93
CA ASP A 39 8.30 -1.44 -5.35
C ASP A 39 9.05 -2.38 -4.40
N ALA A 40 8.68 -2.37 -3.11
CA ALA A 40 9.26 -3.25 -2.10
C ALA A 40 8.62 -4.66 -2.07
N MET A 41 7.52 -4.88 -2.79
CA MET A 41 6.88 -6.20 -2.85
C MET A 41 7.68 -7.15 -3.75
N LYS A 42 7.84 -8.38 -3.27
CA LYS A 42 8.50 -9.45 -4.04
C LYS A 42 7.65 -9.85 -5.24
N THR A 43 8.32 -10.09 -6.35
CA THR A 43 7.72 -10.70 -7.53
C THR A 43 7.46 -12.20 -7.29
N ASN A 44 6.58 -12.80 -8.10
CA ASN A 44 6.32 -14.24 -8.04
C ASN A 44 7.61 -15.08 -8.17
N LYS A 45 8.57 -14.63 -8.98
CA LYS A 45 9.87 -15.31 -9.16
C LYS A 45 10.71 -15.29 -7.89
N GLU A 46 10.78 -14.15 -7.22
CA GLU A 46 11.54 -13.99 -5.96
C GLU A 46 10.89 -14.78 -4.82
N LEU A 47 9.55 -14.86 -4.80
CA LEU A 47 8.83 -15.73 -3.86
C LEU A 47 9.21 -17.20 -4.07
N GLU A 48 9.25 -17.68 -5.32
CA GLU A 48 9.66 -19.06 -5.63
C GLU A 48 11.12 -19.34 -5.22
N GLU A 49 12.03 -18.39 -5.48
CA GLU A 49 13.45 -18.50 -5.07
C GLU A 49 13.61 -18.58 -3.54
N ASP A 50 12.74 -17.90 -2.79
CA ASP A 50 12.68 -17.97 -1.33
C ASP A 50 11.92 -19.20 -0.79
N GLY A 51 11.43 -20.08 -1.67
CA GLY A 51 10.64 -21.25 -1.31
C GLY A 51 9.21 -20.94 -0.82
N LEU A 52 8.73 -19.74 -1.12
CA LEU A 52 7.35 -19.31 -0.86
C LEU A 52 6.46 -19.62 -2.06
N VAL A 53 5.15 -19.76 -1.81
CA VAL A 53 4.16 -20.05 -2.85
C VAL A 53 3.56 -18.73 -3.34
N PRO A 54 3.63 -18.43 -4.66
CA PRO A 54 2.97 -17.25 -5.22
C PRO A 54 1.45 -17.30 -5.14
N ASP A 55 0.81 -16.15 -5.22
CA ASP A 55 -0.65 -16.07 -5.21
C ASP A 55 -1.26 -16.80 -6.43
N PRO A 56 -2.44 -17.44 -6.27
CA PRO A 56 -3.13 -18.10 -7.38
C PRO A 56 -3.49 -17.12 -8.50
N LYS A 57 -3.31 -17.54 -9.76
CA LYS A 57 -3.78 -16.77 -10.92
C LYS A 57 -5.31 -16.76 -10.95
N GLN A 58 -5.92 -15.60 -11.20
CA GLN A 58 -7.35 -15.49 -11.50
C GLN A 58 -7.63 -15.91 -12.96
N GLU A 59 -8.68 -16.71 -13.18
CA GLU A 59 -9.19 -17.10 -14.53
C GLU A 59 -10.15 -16.07 -15.13
#